data_AF-A0AAN6D8P2-F1
#
_entry.id   AF-A0AAN6D8P2-F1
#
_cell.length_a   1.000
_cell.length_b   1.000
_cell.length_c   1.000
_cell.angle_alpha   90.00
_cell.angle_beta   90.00
_cell.angle_gamma   90.00
#
_symmetry.space_group_name_H-M   'P 1'
#
loop_
_entity.id
_entity.type
_entity.pdbx_description
1 polymer ?
#
loop_
_entity_poly.entity_id
_entity_poly.type
_entity_poly.pdbx_seq_one_letter_code
_entity_poly.pdbx_strand_id
1 'polypeptide(L)'
;MFRAAKFHPAAHQAVYGVRFQSTIPVKSAKRSQPFRRFLFRLSLLTATFYLGGGFIATKNDTVQDLFEDYVPFGDSVVSTIDYYLYHKDELLSPFSRVNDSFADVKEKLGLEKTITIPKQGVQSDKVELKEAPAAGATEVAVGRSLPLLHLESGDEVIDSTVNALNELIAALNLKVASFENYEVVESLQKSLLLLAEKYRAISLSKSQEQASLDDKLKAQLSEKEVELTEEFVQKLEEAKKQIEERHLRQLRVEVEAARQKIELEAANLIEQSKLAAIDEFNKVISEKIDSERSAKLKGLEALAARVADIEKYELELGKSAEMYFSYKEIKKSVSSLQKLLCTNETSPKRGEELVAELTKLKQLVAPLDNQLITEAVAALPSNDKLLRSGGVLTQSQLISRWELLLPELRSVSLLPPNAGLVGHISSLVFSKLLFSKSGKPVKTEDDLIGSDIESVIARVNNYLVKNELDNAVEEVSNMKGWARRLADDWLVESRRKLELQFLIDLVDTEVNVSL
;
A
#
# COMPACT_ATOMS: atom_id res chain seq x y z
N MET A 1 44.94 -8.69 -31.69
CA MET A 1 45.76 -8.74 -30.46
C MET A 1 44.82 -8.78 -29.26
N PHE A 2 44.77 -9.89 -28.52
CA PHE A 2 44.08 -9.97 -27.22
C PHE A 2 45.13 -10.20 -26.12
N ARG A 3 44.94 -9.61 -24.93
CA ARG A 3 45.91 -9.74 -23.83
C ARG A 3 45.24 -9.91 -22.46
N ALA A 4 45.20 -11.17 -22.02
CA ALA A 4 45.20 -11.64 -20.63
C ALA A 4 44.28 -10.93 -19.60
N ALA A 5 43.15 -11.56 -19.28
CA ALA A 5 42.64 -11.56 -17.90
C ALA A 5 43.44 -12.60 -17.08
N LYS A 6 43.81 -12.28 -15.84
CA LYS A 6 44.53 -13.21 -14.95
C LYS A 6 43.54 -13.96 -14.06
N PHE A 7 43.72 -15.28 -13.93
CA PHE A 7 43.10 -16.08 -12.88
C PHE A 7 43.83 -15.91 -11.53
N HIS A 8 43.09 -16.08 -10.43
CA HIS A 8 43.61 -16.47 -9.13
C HIS A 8 42.73 -17.60 -8.55
N PRO A 9 43.31 -18.66 -7.95
CA PRO A 9 42.56 -19.86 -7.55
C PRO A 9 42.25 -19.93 -6.04
N ALA A 10 41.62 -21.05 -5.65
CA ALA A 10 41.49 -21.64 -4.31
C ALA A 10 40.37 -21.14 -3.37
N ALA A 11 39.37 -22.01 -3.22
CA ALA A 11 38.65 -22.25 -1.96
C ALA A 11 38.29 -23.75 -1.88
N HIS A 12 38.31 -24.33 -0.68
CA HIS A 12 38.36 -25.79 -0.48
C HIS A 12 37.02 -26.53 -0.65
N GLN A 13 37.13 -27.85 -0.85
CA GLN A 13 36.03 -28.83 -0.81
C GLN A 13 35.25 -28.78 0.52
N ALA A 14 33.96 -29.10 0.46
CA ALA A 14 33.20 -29.65 1.59
C ALA A 14 32.37 -30.84 1.09
N VAL A 15 32.64 -32.04 1.62
CA VAL A 15 31.92 -33.28 1.25
C VAL A 15 30.84 -33.57 2.28
N TYR A 16 29.57 -33.61 1.87
CA TYR A 16 28.48 -34.17 2.66
C TYR A 16 27.60 -35.08 1.80
N GLY A 17 27.29 -36.27 2.34
CA GLY A 17 26.75 -37.39 1.57
C GLY A 17 25.23 -37.32 1.33
N VAL A 18 24.82 -37.79 0.15
CA VAL A 18 23.40 -37.93 -0.22
C VAL A 18 22.79 -39.14 0.49
N ARG A 19 21.77 -38.91 1.33
CA ARG A 19 20.84 -39.96 1.76
C ARG A 19 19.63 -39.96 0.84
N PHE A 20 19.35 -41.10 0.20
CA PHE A 20 18.04 -41.34 -0.42
C PHE A 20 16.96 -41.40 0.67
N GLN A 21 15.87 -40.68 0.49
CA GLN A 21 14.61 -40.94 1.18
C GLN A 21 13.43 -40.84 0.21
N SER A 22 12.43 -41.69 0.45
CA SER A 22 11.28 -41.91 -0.41
C SER A 22 10.17 -40.87 -0.24
N THR A 23 9.27 -40.82 -1.23
CA THR A 23 8.13 -39.90 -1.27
C THR A 23 7.13 -40.15 -0.14
N ILE A 24 6.94 -39.14 0.72
CA ILE A 24 5.79 -39.00 1.62
C ILE A 24 5.16 -37.63 1.31
N PRO A 25 3.82 -37.50 1.17
CA PRO A 25 3.19 -36.24 0.79
C PRO A 25 3.43 -35.15 1.84
N VAL A 26 4.18 -34.12 1.46
CA VAL A 26 4.55 -33.01 2.37
C VAL A 26 3.34 -32.12 2.63
N LYS A 27 2.71 -32.32 3.79
CA LYS A 27 1.72 -31.39 4.36
C LYS A 27 2.35 -29.99 4.44
N SER A 28 1.83 -29.03 3.68
CA SER A 28 2.54 -27.79 3.34
C SER A 28 3.08 -27.04 4.57
N ALA A 29 4.39 -27.08 4.76
CA ALA A 29 5.04 -26.41 5.89
C ALA A 29 4.92 -24.89 5.71
N LYS A 30 4.17 -24.22 6.60
CA LYS A 30 4.12 -22.75 6.64
C LYS A 30 5.55 -22.24 6.75
N ARG A 31 6.04 -21.53 5.71
CA ARG A 31 7.39 -20.91 5.70
C ARG A 31 7.62 -20.19 7.02
N SER A 32 8.48 -20.76 7.87
CA SER A 32 8.99 -20.03 9.01
C SER A 32 9.77 -18.85 8.46
N GLN A 33 9.50 -17.67 9.00
CA GLN A 33 10.20 -16.44 8.67
C GLN A 33 11.13 -16.12 9.84
N PRO A 34 12.24 -16.86 10.04
CA PRO A 34 13.07 -16.73 11.23
C PRO A 34 13.61 -15.30 11.35
N PHE A 35 14.02 -14.69 10.24
CA PHE A 35 14.50 -13.31 10.21
C PHE A 35 13.40 -12.28 10.57
N ARG A 36 12.19 -12.39 10.00
CA ARG A 36 11.07 -11.50 10.39
C ARG A 36 10.65 -11.70 11.86
N ARG A 37 10.69 -12.93 12.36
CA ARG A 37 10.44 -13.24 13.78
C ARG A 37 11.56 -12.74 14.69
N PHE A 38 12.81 -12.77 14.23
CA PHE A 38 13.97 -12.22 14.93
C PHE A 38 13.87 -10.69 15.01
N LEU A 39 13.66 -10.01 13.89
CA LEU A 39 13.47 -8.55 13.86
C LEU A 39 12.29 -8.10 14.73
N PHE A 40 11.14 -8.80 14.67
CA PHE A 40 9.99 -8.49 15.52
C PHE A 40 10.27 -8.73 17.02
N ARG A 41 11.03 -9.78 17.36
CA ARG A 41 11.48 -10.01 18.74
C ARG A 41 12.48 -8.95 19.20
N LEU A 42 13.38 -8.52 18.32
CA LEU A 42 14.36 -7.48 18.60
C LEU A 42 13.67 -6.14 18.83
N SER A 43 12.74 -5.74 17.95
CA SER A 43 11.95 -4.51 18.11
C SER A 43 11.06 -4.54 19.35
N LEU A 44 10.49 -5.71 19.69
CA LEU A 44 9.74 -5.88 20.94
C LEU A 44 10.65 -5.73 22.16
N LEU A 45 11.82 -6.39 22.16
CA LEU A 45 12.77 -6.36 23.27
C LEU A 45 13.32 -4.94 23.49
N THR A 46 13.72 -4.24 22.42
CA THR A 46 14.13 -2.82 22.53
C THR A 46 12.99 -1.95 23.03
N ALA A 47 11.76 -2.11 22.51
CA ALA A 47 10.61 -1.34 23.01
C ALA A 47 10.35 -1.59 24.50
N THR A 48 10.43 -2.84 24.97
CA THR A 48 10.30 -3.17 26.40
C THR A 48 11.46 -2.67 27.25
N PHE A 49 12.67 -2.56 26.69
CA PHE A 49 13.83 -2.01 27.39
C PHE A 49 13.68 -0.49 27.60
N TYR A 50 13.31 0.26 26.56
CA TYR A 50 13.12 1.72 26.69
C TYR A 50 11.88 2.06 27.54
N LEU A 51 10.73 1.43 27.30
CA LEU A 51 9.52 1.69 28.09
C LEU A 51 9.64 1.20 29.54
N GLY A 52 10.24 0.02 29.76
CA GLY A 52 10.41 -0.56 31.09
C GLY A 52 11.52 0.13 31.89
N GLY A 53 12.64 0.46 31.25
CA GLY A 53 13.75 1.18 31.87
C GLY A 53 13.35 2.61 32.26
N GLY A 54 12.74 3.36 31.33
CA GLY A 54 12.26 4.72 31.61
C GLY A 54 11.20 4.77 32.72
N PHE A 55 10.27 3.80 32.77
CA PHE A 55 9.28 3.71 33.86
C PHE A 55 9.88 3.32 35.24
N ILE A 56 11.12 2.81 35.27
CA ILE A 56 11.86 2.54 36.51
C ILE A 56 12.74 3.75 36.88
N ALA A 57 13.29 4.44 35.89
CA ALA A 57 14.02 5.70 36.07
C ALA A 57 13.15 6.77 36.77
N THR A 58 11.92 7.01 36.31
CA THR A 58 10.97 7.99 36.90
C THR A 58 10.45 7.66 38.32
N LYS A 59 11.11 6.71 39.01
CA LYS A 59 10.81 6.33 40.41
C LYS A 59 12.02 6.37 41.33
N ASN A 60 13.22 6.63 40.81
CA ASN A 60 14.44 6.71 41.58
C ASN A 60 15.50 7.50 40.81
N ASP A 61 15.78 8.71 41.28
CA ASP A 61 16.73 9.68 40.74
C ASP A 61 18.08 9.02 40.38
N THR A 62 18.60 8.15 41.26
CA THR A 62 19.88 7.44 41.03
C THR A 62 19.87 6.42 39.89
N VAL A 63 18.69 5.99 39.43
CA VAL A 63 18.48 5.15 38.24
C VAL A 63 18.12 6.02 37.03
N GLN A 64 17.54 7.20 37.24
CA GLN A 64 17.33 8.20 36.21
C GLN A 64 18.66 8.73 35.66
N ASP A 65 19.55 9.25 36.51
CA ASP A 65 20.89 9.72 36.09
C ASP A 65 21.62 8.67 35.24
N LEU A 66 21.63 7.41 35.71
CA LEU A 66 22.27 6.29 35.02
C LEU A 66 21.57 5.88 33.71
N PHE A 67 20.27 6.14 33.56
CA PHE A 67 19.56 5.87 32.32
C PHE A 67 19.76 7.00 31.30
N GLU A 68 19.83 8.26 31.76
CA GLU A 68 20.05 9.43 30.91
C GLU A 68 21.49 9.50 30.39
N ASP A 69 22.51 9.24 31.23
CA ASP A 69 23.93 9.26 30.84
C ASP A 69 24.32 8.09 29.90
N TYR A 70 23.81 6.87 30.16
CA TYR A 70 24.32 5.65 29.52
C TYR A 70 23.39 5.02 28.47
N VAL A 71 22.11 5.41 28.40
CA VAL A 71 21.18 4.90 27.37
C VAL A 71 20.95 5.98 26.31
N PRO A 72 21.22 5.72 25.01
CA PRO A 72 21.04 6.73 23.99
C PRO A 72 19.57 7.12 23.86
N PHE A 73 19.31 8.43 23.83
CA PHE A 73 17.97 9.04 23.96
C PHE A 73 17.29 8.82 25.33
N GLY A 74 18.05 8.51 26.38
CA GLY A 74 17.56 8.27 27.74
C GLY A 74 16.69 9.42 28.27
N ASP A 75 17.23 10.64 28.34
CA ASP A 75 16.50 11.89 28.70
C ASP A 75 15.18 12.02 27.90
N SER A 76 15.25 11.92 26.57
CA SER A 76 14.07 12.05 25.70
C SER A 76 13.02 10.95 25.95
N VAL A 77 13.42 9.77 26.41
CA VAL A 77 12.52 8.66 26.76
C VAL A 77 11.95 8.83 28.16
N VAL A 78 12.75 9.24 29.15
CA VAL A 78 12.32 9.53 30.52
C VAL A 78 11.33 10.68 30.52
N SER A 79 11.66 11.81 29.91
CA SER A 79 10.78 12.99 29.80
C SER A 79 9.48 12.69 29.02
N THR A 80 9.53 11.86 27.97
CA THR A 80 8.31 11.40 27.26
C THR A 80 7.44 10.50 28.16
N ILE A 81 8.05 9.62 28.95
CA ILE A 81 7.34 8.73 29.87
C ILE A 81 6.74 9.52 31.03
N ASP A 82 7.46 10.47 31.64
CA ASP A 82 6.92 11.33 32.69
C ASP A 82 5.84 12.27 32.17
N TYR A 83 5.98 12.81 30.96
CA TYR A 83 4.89 13.54 30.31
C TYR A 83 3.64 12.65 30.16
N TYR A 84 3.81 11.40 29.74
CA TYR A 84 2.71 10.43 29.62
C TYR A 84 2.13 9.98 30.97
N LEU A 85 2.94 9.89 32.02
CA LEU A 85 2.52 9.50 33.37
C LEU A 85 1.81 10.64 34.11
N TYR A 86 2.27 11.87 33.94
CA TYR A 86 1.68 13.07 34.54
C TYR A 86 0.34 13.41 33.87
N HIS A 87 0.30 13.38 32.53
CA HIS A 87 -0.94 13.53 31.77
C HIS A 87 -1.69 12.20 31.59
N LYS A 88 -1.42 11.17 32.41
CA LYS A 88 -1.99 9.83 32.24
C LYS A 88 -3.51 9.81 32.30
N ASP A 89 -4.11 10.65 33.14
CA ASP A 89 -5.57 10.72 33.23
C ASP A 89 -6.19 11.46 32.03
N GLU A 90 -5.42 12.29 31.31
CA GLU A 90 -5.79 12.82 30.00
C GLU A 90 -5.47 11.84 28.85
N LEU A 91 -4.41 11.03 28.95
CA LEU A 91 -3.92 10.10 27.91
C LEU A 91 -4.47 8.67 27.99
N LEU A 92 -5.13 8.30 29.10
CA LEU A 92 -6.04 7.17 29.17
C LEU A 92 -7.50 7.58 28.95
N SER A 93 -7.83 8.87 29.07
CA SER A 93 -9.13 9.38 28.62
C SER A 93 -9.49 9.07 27.16
N PRO A 94 -8.58 8.88 26.16
CA PRO A 94 -8.99 8.56 24.79
C PRO A 94 -9.67 7.20 24.69
N PHE A 95 -9.34 6.23 25.56
CA PHE A 95 -9.98 4.91 25.54
C PHE A 95 -11.40 4.90 26.12
N SER A 96 -11.82 5.94 26.85
CA SER A 96 -13.23 6.20 27.20
C SER A 96 -13.87 7.27 26.30
N ARG A 97 -13.10 8.25 25.81
CA ARG A 97 -13.54 9.36 24.96
C ARG A 97 -13.58 9.07 23.46
N VAL A 98 -13.29 7.85 22.98
CA VAL A 98 -13.65 7.45 21.60
C VAL A 98 -15.14 7.67 21.31
N ASN A 99 -15.99 7.57 22.34
CA ASN A 99 -17.42 7.85 22.24
C ASN A 99 -17.75 9.36 22.10
N ASP A 100 -16.96 10.23 22.73
CA ASP A 100 -17.29 11.66 22.89
C ASP A 100 -16.43 12.57 21.98
N SER A 101 -15.28 12.08 21.50
CA SER A 101 -14.39 12.77 20.56
C SER A 101 -15.01 12.98 19.16
N PHE A 102 -16.19 12.41 18.89
CA PHE A 102 -16.99 12.75 17.71
C PHE A 102 -17.80 14.04 17.87
N ALA A 103 -17.95 14.56 19.10
CA ALA A 103 -18.66 15.81 19.37
C ALA A 103 -17.75 17.04 19.23
N ASP A 104 -16.55 17.04 19.84
CA ASP A 104 -15.68 18.23 19.94
C ASP A 104 -14.93 18.57 18.64
N VAL A 105 -14.69 17.57 17.77
CA VAL A 105 -14.19 17.78 16.39
C VAL A 105 -15.13 18.66 15.55
N LYS A 106 -16.40 18.82 15.97
CA LYS A 106 -17.38 19.73 15.37
C LYS A 106 -17.21 21.19 15.80
N GLU A 107 -16.60 21.47 16.96
CA GLU A 107 -16.55 22.83 17.52
C GLU A 107 -15.36 23.64 17.01
N LYS A 108 -14.19 23.02 16.79
CA LYS A 108 -12.93 23.73 16.47
C LYS A 108 -12.36 23.49 15.09
N LEU A 109 -13.21 23.70 14.08
CA LEU A 109 -12.78 24.06 12.71
C LEU A 109 -12.41 25.56 12.55
N GLY A 110 -12.23 26.30 13.66
CA GLY A 110 -11.39 27.50 13.68
C GLY A 110 -12.06 28.86 13.38
N LEU A 111 -13.32 29.08 13.78
CA LEU A 111 -14.02 30.37 13.64
C LEU A 111 -13.82 31.34 14.81
N GLU A 112 -12.57 31.75 15.09
CA GLU A 112 -12.30 32.93 15.92
C GLU A 112 -11.26 33.89 15.32
N LYS A 113 -11.76 34.98 14.73
CA LYS A 113 -11.11 36.30 14.74
C LYS A 113 -12.16 37.38 14.97
N THR A 114 -11.80 38.40 15.73
CA THR A 114 -12.73 39.34 16.37
C THR A 114 -12.97 40.63 15.59
N ILE A 115 -14.22 41.11 15.65
CA ILE A 115 -14.67 42.50 15.73
C ILE A 115 -14.18 43.49 14.64
N THR A 116 -15.13 44.09 13.92
CA THR A 116 -15.08 45.53 13.58
C THR A 116 -16.48 46.10 13.33
N ILE A 117 -16.73 47.37 13.71
CA ILE A 117 -18.04 48.03 13.63
C ILE A 117 -17.91 49.46 13.09
N PRO A 118 -18.63 49.81 12.02
CA PRO A 118 -19.33 51.09 11.85
C PRO A 118 -20.85 50.85 12.02
N LYS A 119 -21.70 51.59 12.74
CA LYS A 119 -21.82 53.02 13.14
C LYS A 119 -22.15 53.99 11.99
N GLN A 120 -23.19 54.81 12.25
CA GLN A 120 -23.88 55.79 11.39
C GLN A 120 -24.71 55.18 10.23
N GLY A 121 -25.91 55.69 9.92
CA GLY A 121 -26.71 56.66 10.69
C GLY A 121 -27.98 57.17 9.97
N VAL A 122 -29.07 57.29 10.74
CA VAL A 122 -30.23 58.22 10.61
C VAL A 122 -30.62 58.73 9.21
N GLN A 123 -31.86 58.44 8.79
CA GLN A 123 -32.87 59.47 8.48
C GLN A 123 -34.29 59.01 8.87
N SER A 124 -35.15 59.97 9.16
CA SER A 124 -36.55 59.79 9.55
C SER A 124 -37.35 61.00 9.09
N ASP A 125 -38.46 60.80 8.40
CA ASP A 125 -39.38 61.88 7.99
C ASP A 125 -40.82 61.58 8.43
N LYS A 126 -41.55 62.66 8.75
CA LYS A 126 -42.96 62.71 9.18
C LYS A 126 -43.47 64.14 9.00
N VAL A 127 -44.80 64.35 9.10
CA VAL A 127 -45.54 65.61 8.82
C VAL A 127 -45.77 65.71 7.29
N GLU A 128 -46.94 66.03 6.76
CA GLU A 128 -47.94 67.03 7.18
C GLU A 128 -49.30 66.52 7.72
N LEU A 129 -50.01 67.44 8.38
CA LEU A 129 -51.44 67.38 8.72
C LEU A 129 -52.16 68.56 8.01
N LYS A 130 -53.48 68.50 7.85
CA LYS A 130 -54.29 69.63 7.32
C LYS A 130 -55.68 69.64 7.95
N GLU A 131 -56.24 70.84 8.16
CA GLU A 131 -57.38 71.10 9.06
C GLU A 131 -58.43 72.04 8.40
N ALA A 132 -59.69 71.99 8.85
CA ALA A 132 -60.81 72.85 8.42
C ALA A 132 -61.92 72.97 9.50
N PRO A 133 -62.78 74.02 9.53
CA PRO A 133 -63.28 74.56 10.81
C PRO A 133 -64.81 74.88 10.99
N ALA A 134 -65.18 75.14 12.26
CA ALA A 134 -66.20 76.10 12.78
C ALA A 134 -67.74 75.78 12.73
N ALA A 135 -68.53 76.56 13.51
CA ALA A 135 -69.97 76.38 13.84
C ALA A 135 -70.73 77.73 14.11
N GLY A 136 -72.04 77.71 14.52
CA GLY A 136 -72.91 78.90 14.78
C GLY A 136 -74.11 78.68 15.75
N ALA A 137 -74.90 79.73 16.11
CA ALA A 137 -75.88 79.76 17.25
C ALA A 137 -77.06 80.83 17.17
N THR A 138 -77.81 81.08 18.29
CA THR A 138 -78.76 82.22 18.68
C THR A 138 -80.25 82.23 18.15
N GLU A 139 -81.34 82.94 18.60
CA GLU A 139 -81.87 83.73 19.79
C GLU A 139 -83.37 84.22 19.53
N VAL A 140 -84.27 84.89 20.33
CA VAL A 140 -84.64 85.06 21.79
C VAL A 140 -86.01 85.87 22.03
N ALA A 141 -86.75 85.64 23.16
CA ALA A 141 -87.73 86.53 23.91
C ALA A 141 -89.22 86.90 23.48
N VAL A 142 -89.91 87.72 24.35
CA VAL A 142 -91.25 88.42 24.30
C VAL A 142 -92.49 87.64 24.84
N GLY A 143 -93.60 88.16 25.46
CA GLY A 143 -94.14 89.52 25.83
C GLY A 143 -95.40 89.48 26.79
N ARG A 144 -96.18 90.59 27.01
CA ARG A 144 -97.36 90.66 27.96
C ARG A 144 -98.43 91.79 27.75
N SER A 145 -99.70 91.49 28.09
CA SER A 145 -100.74 92.39 28.70
C SER A 145 -101.87 91.56 29.36
N LEU A 146 -102.70 92.11 30.28
CA LEU A 146 -103.61 91.32 31.16
C LEU A 146 -105.13 91.61 31.00
N PRO A 147 -106.01 90.57 31.01
CA PRO A 147 -107.47 90.69 31.05
C PRO A 147 -108.06 90.46 32.47
N LEU A 148 -109.40 90.57 32.58
CA LEU A 148 -110.18 90.14 33.76
C LEU A 148 -109.98 88.65 34.07
N LEU A 149 -109.99 88.29 35.36
CA LEU A 149 -109.77 86.92 35.81
C LEU A 149 -111.09 86.15 35.87
N HIS A 150 -111.18 85.06 35.11
CA HIS A 150 -112.09 83.95 35.36
C HIS A 150 -111.27 82.71 35.68
N LEU A 151 -111.49 82.20 36.88
CA LEU A 151 -110.92 80.96 37.41
C LEU A 151 -112.04 80.32 38.21
N GLU A 152 -112.62 79.22 37.70
CA GLU A 152 -113.49 78.35 38.49
C GLU A 152 -112.58 77.35 39.19
N SER A 153 -112.21 77.65 40.44
CA SER A 153 -111.28 76.85 41.22
C SER A 153 -111.93 75.64 41.88
N GLY A 154 -113.24 75.69 42.16
CA GLY A 154 -113.96 74.65 42.89
C GLY A 154 -113.55 74.53 44.37
N ASP A 155 -112.81 75.52 44.88
CA ASP A 155 -112.38 75.63 46.28
C ASP A 155 -112.87 77.01 46.78
N GLU A 156 -113.88 77.00 47.66
CA GLU A 156 -114.76 78.13 48.00
C GLU A 156 -114.00 79.40 48.44
N VAL A 157 -112.81 79.24 49.02
CA VAL A 157 -111.93 80.33 49.45
C VAL A 157 -111.27 81.06 48.28
N ILE A 158 -110.94 80.34 47.18
CA ILE A 158 -110.31 80.96 46.00
C ILE A 158 -111.38 81.71 45.21
N ASP A 159 -112.51 81.06 44.92
CA ASP A 159 -113.59 81.65 44.12
C ASP A 159 -114.18 82.91 44.80
N SER A 160 -114.29 82.92 46.14
CA SER A 160 -114.67 84.12 46.90
C SER A 160 -113.63 85.25 46.82
N THR A 161 -112.32 84.96 46.87
CA THR A 161 -111.30 86.02 46.64
C THR A 161 -111.32 86.57 45.22
N VAL A 162 -111.50 85.72 44.21
CA VAL A 162 -111.57 86.14 42.80
C VAL A 162 -112.78 87.04 42.56
N ASN A 163 -113.94 86.71 43.14
CA ASN A 163 -115.14 87.54 43.05
C ASN A 163 -114.96 88.91 43.74
N ALA A 164 -114.45 88.96 44.97
CA ALA A 164 -114.20 90.22 45.67
C ALA A 164 -113.15 91.10 44.96
N LEU A 165 -112.13 90.50 44.33
CA LEU A 165 -111.11 91.22 43.57
C LEU A 165 -111.65 91.71 42.22
N ASN A 166 -112.53 90.94 41.56
CA ASN A 166 -113.25 91.39 40.36
C ASN A 166 -114.23 92.54 40.65
N GLU A 167 -114.92 92.56 41.80
CA GLU A 167 -115.69 93.73 42.24
C GLU A 167 -114.79 94.97 42.42
N LEU A 168 -113.61 94.81 43.02
CA LEU A 168 -112.65 95.89 43.21
C LEU A 168 -112.08 96.41 41.87
N ILE A 169 -111.87 95.52 40.88
CA ILE A 169 -111.51 95.90 39.51
C ILE A 169 -112.67 96.63 38.81
N ALA A 170 -113.93 96.23 39.04
CA ALA A 170 -115.08 96.94 38.51
C ALA A 170 -115.20 98.36 39.11
N ALA A 171 -115.00 98.50 40.42
CA ALA A 171 -114.99 99.79 41.11
C ALA A 171 -113.86 100.72 40.61
N LEU A 172 -112.65 100.19 40.36
CA LEU A 172 -111.52 100.98 39.86
C LEU A 172 -111.67 101.45 38.39
N ASN A 173 -112.52 100.80 37.59
CA ASN A 173 -112.83 101.24 36.23
C ASN A 173 -113.83 102.41 36.17
N LEU A 174 -114.61 102.66 37.24
CA LEU A 174 -115.60 103.74 37.31
C LEU A 174 -115.15 104.86 38.26
N LYS A 175 -114.30 105.77 37.75
CA LYS A 175 -113.69 106.87 38.51
C LYS A 175 -114.67 107.95 39.02
N VAL A 176 -115.15 107.81 40.26
CA VAL A 176 -115.44 108.91 41.21
C VAL A 176 -115.00 108.47 42.63
N ALA A 177 -114.74 109.41 43.53
CA ALA A 177 -114.03 109.20 44.80
C ALA A 177 -114.91 108.80 46.00
N SER A 178 -114.23 108.49 47.12
CA SER A 178 -114.75 108.20 48.48
C SER A 178 -115.70 107.01 48.61
N PHE A 179 -115.12 105.83 48.88
CA PHE A 179 -115.81 104.67 49.45
C PHE A 179 -115.51 104.59 50.96
N GLU A 180 -116.53 104.80 51.80
CA GLU A 180 -116.51 104.39 53.20
C GLU A 180 -117.18 103.01 53.32
N ASN A 181 -116.40 101.93 53.25
CA ASN A 181 -116.88 100.56 53.52
C ASN A 181 -115.69 99.67 53.96
N TYR A 182 -115.48 99.58 55.27
CA TYR A 182 -114.30 98.94 55.87
C TYR A 182 -114.33 97.39 55.83
N GLU A 183 -115.51 96.78 55.89
CA GLU A 183 -115.68 95.32 56.02
C GLU A 183 -115.14 94.51 54.83
N VAL A 184 -115.23 95.05 53.61
CA VAL A 184 -114.76 94.37 52.38
C VAL A 184 -113.24 94.18 52.40
N VAL A 185 -112.49 95.08 53.06
CA VAL A 185 -111.03 95.00 53.16
C VAL A 185 -110.60 93.92 54.16
N GLU A 186 -111.30 93.78 55.30
CA GLU A 186 -110.91 92.83 56.34
C GLU A 186 -111.15 91.36 55.93
N SER A 187 -112.21 91.09 55.16
CA SER A 187 -112.49 89.76 54.59
C SER A 187 -111.45 89.37 53.52
N LEU A 188 -111.06 90.30 52.65
CA LEU A 188 -109.95 90.14 51.70
C LEU A 188 -108.61 89.90 52.42
N GLN A 189 -108.33 90.60 53.51
CA GLN A 189 -107.09 90.42 54.27
C GLN A 189 -106.99 89.03 54.92
N LYS A 190 -108.09 88.53 55.52
CA LYS A 190 -108.11 87.18 56.15
C LYS A 190 -107.98 86.06 55.12
N SER A 191 -108.66 86.16 53.99
CA SER A 191 -108.61 85.17 52.91
C SER A 191 -107.26 85.14 52.19
N LEU A 192 -106.63 86.31 51.94
CA LEU A 192 -105.27 86.39 51.40
C LEU A 192 -104.21 85.80 52.35
N LEU A 193 -104.36 85.93 53.66
CA LEU A 193 -103.47 85.30 54.64
C LEU A 193 -103.54 83.76 54.57
N LEU A 194 -104.74 83.18 54.56
CA LEU A 194 -104.93 81.73 54.41
C LEU A 194 -104.40 81.21 53.06
N LEU A 195 -104.56 81.98 51.98
CA LEU A 195 -104.00 81.66 50.67
C LEU A 195 -102.45 81.66 50.70
N ALA A 196 -101.85 82.63 51.38
CA ALA A 196 -100.39 82.73 51.52
C ALA A 196 -99.77 81.58 52.33
N GLU A 197 -100.49 81.05 53.34
CA GLU A 197 -100.07 79.85 54.07
C GLU A 197 -100.18 78.59 53.22
N LYS A 198 -101.33 78.36 52.55
CA LYS A 198 -101.49 77.25 51.57
C LYS A 198 -100.37 77.28 50.51
N TYR A 199 -100.07 78.46 49.95
CA TYR A 199 -99.04 78.62 48.92
C TYR A 199 -97.62 78.33 49.45
N ARG A 200 -97.29 78.79 50.66
CA ARG A 200 -96.00 78.48 51.29
C ARG A 200 -95.78 76.98 51.44
N ALA A 201 -96.77 76.24 51.95
CA ALA A 201 -96.67 74.79 52.11
C ALA A 201 -96.37 74.07 50.79
N ILE A 202 -97.08 74.43 49.72
CA ILE A 202 -96.90 73.86 48.37
C ILE A 202 -95.53 74.22 47.77
N SER A 203 -95.03 75.43 48.00
CA SER A 203 -93.69 75.83 47.52
C SER A 203 -92.56 75.03 48.19
N LEU A 204 -92.73 74.69 49.47
CA LEU A 204 -91.72 74.00 50.27
C LEU A 204 -91.60 72.53 49.85
N SER A 205 -92.72 71.80 49.75
CA SER A 205 -92.71 70.40 49.30
C SER A 205 -92.12 70.25 47.89
N LYS A 206 -92.52 71.12 46.95
CA LYS A 206 -92.03 71.08 45.57
C LYS A 206 -90.52 71.28 45.46
N SER A 207 -89.94 72.20 46.25
CA SER A 207 -88.48 72.40 46.28
C SER A 207 -87.72 71.17 46.80
N GLN A 208 -88.31 70.44 47.75
CA GLN A 208 -87.71 69.27 48.38
C GLN A 208 -87.84 68.01 47.51
N GLU A 209 -88.91 67.87 46.74
CA GLU A 209 -89.03 66.85 45.68
C GLU A 209 -87.98 67.06 44.58
N GLN A 210 -87.82 68.30 44.08
CA GLN A 210 -86.88 68.60 42.98
C GLN A 210 -85.42 68.27 43.33
N ALA A 211 -84.93 68.67 44.51
CA ALA A 211 -83.58 68.30 44.96
C ALA A 211 -83.40 66.76 45.01
N SER A 212 -84.43 66.03 45.47
CA SER A 212 -84.41 64.57 45.55
C SER A 212 -84.45 63.85 44.19
N LEU A 213 -84.73 64.56 43.10
CA LEU A 213 -84.73 64.05 41.74
C LEU A 213 -83.38 64.32 41.04
N ASP A 214 -82.84 65.53 41.19
CA ASP A 214 -81.53 65.89 40.64
C ASP A 214 -80.40 65.00 41.16
N ASP A 215 -80.41 64.66 42.45
CA ASP A 215 -79.39 63.80 43.05
C ASP A 215 -79.55 62.33 42.62
N LYS A 216 -80.77 61.86 42.36
CA LYS A 216 -81.02 60.53 41.76
C LYS A 216 -80.55 60.47 40.31
N LEU A 217 -80.78 61.52 39.53
CA LEU A 217 -80.33 61.60 38.13
C LEU A 217 -78.79 61.64 38.04
N LYS A 218 -78.12 62.42 38.90
CA LYS A 218 -76.64 62.41 38.97
C LYS A 218 -76.10 61.04 39.37
N ALA A 219 -76.71 60.38 40.37
CA ALA A 219 -76.33 59.03 40.76
C ALA A 219 -76.43 58.05 39.59
N GLN A 220 -77.58 58.00 38.89
CA GLN A 220 -77.80 57.14 37.73
C GLN A 220 -76.86 57.44 36.56
N LEU A 221 -76.51 58.72 36.33
CA LEU A 221 -75.52 59.08 35.31
C LEU A 221 -74.12 58.56 35.70
N SER A 222 -73.67 58.78 36.94
CA SER A 222 -72.38 58.27 37.40
C SER A 222 -72.31 56.73 37.44
N GLU A 223 -73.41 56.06 37.76
CA GLU A 223 -73.56 54.61 37.71
C GLU A 223 -73.41 54.10 36.26
N LYS A 224 -74.09 54.74 35.31
CA LYS A 224 -73.99 54.40 33.88
C LYS A 224 -72.63 54.76 33.26
N GLU A 225 -71.98 55.83 33.71
CA GLU A 225 -70.61 56.18 33.29
C GLU A 225 -69.61 55.12 33.78
N VAL A 226 -69.69 54.71 35.05
CA VAL A 226 -68.83 53.63 35.59
C VAL A 226 -69.07 52.32 34.83
N GLU A 227 -70.33 51.85 34.73
CA GLU A 227 -70.71 50.63 34.02
C GLU A 227 -70.21 50.63 32.56
N LEU A 228 -70.35 51.75 31.84
CA LEU A 228 -69.89 51.88 30.46
C LEU A 228 -68.35 51.92 30.34
N THR A 229 -67.65 52.51 31.33
CA THR A 229 -66.18 52.43 31.36
C THR A 229 -65.67 51.02 31.71
N GLU A 230 -66.35 50.30 32.61
CA GLU A 230 -66.02 48.89 32.91
C GLU A 230 -66.27 48.00 31.69
N GLU A 231 -67.40 48.15 31.00
CA GLU A 231 -67.65 47.48 29.71
C GLU A 231 -66.56 47.80 28.68
N PHE A 232 -66.10 49.05 28.59
CA PHE A 232 -65.08 49.46 27.62
C PHE A 232 -63.69 48.90 27.96
N VAL A 233 -63.32 48.87 29.24
CA VAL A 233 -62.08 48.23 29.73
C VAL A 233 -62.12 46.73 29.47
N GLN A 234 -63.25 46.06 29.76
CA GLN A 234 -63.42 44.62 29.47
C GLN A 234 -63.27 44.33 27.97
N LYS A 235 -63.93 45.11 27.10
CA LYS A 235 -63.83 44.96 25.63
C LYS A 235 -62.41 45.24 25.11
N LEU A 236 -61.67 46.18 25.70
CA LEU A 236 -60.26 46.41 25.38
C LEU A 236 -59.36 45.26 25.85
N GLU A 237 -59.59 44.69 27.03
CA GLU A 237 -58.87 43.50 27.48
C GLU A 237 -59.15 42.29 26.61
N GLU A 238 -60.40 42.05 26.22
CA GLU A 238 -60.77 40.98 25.29
C GLU A 238 -60.14 41.16 23.91
N ALA A 239 -60.20 42.39 23.36
CA ALA A 239 -59.56 42.70 22.08
C ALA A 239 -58.05 42.49 22.14
N LYS A 240 -57.39 42.91 23.24
CA LYS A 240 -55.97 42.67 23.49
C LYS A 240 -55.66 41.17 23.55
N LYS A 241 -56.38 40.40 24.38
CA LYS A 241 -56.22 38.94 24.51
C LYS A 241 -56.39 38.25 23.15
N GLN A 242 -57.39 38.63 22.35
CA GLN A 242 -57.59 38.11 21.00
C GLN A 242 -56.45 38.46 20.03
N ILE A 243 -55.86 39.66 20.12
CA ILE A 243 -54.72 40.07 19.28
C ILE A 243 -53.45 39.31 19.69
N GLU A 244 -53.18 39.20 20.99
CA GLU A 244 -52.07 38.41 21.54
C GLU A 244 -52.20 36.93 21.13
N GLU A 245 -53.40 36.34 21.24
CA GLU A 245 -53.66 34.98 20.76
C GLU A 245 -53.44 34.83 19.25
N ARG A 246 -53.89 35.77 18.41
CA ARG A 246 -53.67 35.70 16.95
C ARG A 246 -52.19 35.74 16.61
N HIS A 247 -51.43 36.64 17.22
CA HIS A 247 -49.98 36.71 17.02
C HIS A 247 -49.25 35.49 17.58
N LEU A 248 -49.63 34.96 18.74
CA LEU A 248 -49.06 33.73 19.30
C LEU A 248 -49.40 32.48 18.47
N ARG A 249 -50.52 32.47 17.74
CA ARG A 249 -50.85 31.42 16.76
C ARG A 249 -50.02 31.58 15.48
N GLN A 250 -49.93 32.79 14.92
CA GLN A 250 -49.09 33.09 13.75
C GLN A 250 -47.62 32.75 14.00
N LEU A 251 -47.05 33.24 15.11
CA LEU A 251 -45.66 33.00 15.49
C LEU A 251 -45.34 31.51 15.68
N ARG A 252 -46.29 30.70 16.21
CA ARG A 252 -46.12 29.24 16.25
C ARG A 252 -46.05 28.64 14.86
N VAL A 253 -47.00 28.98 13.98
CA VAL A 253 -47.02 28.47 12.59
C VAL A 253 -45.76 28.88 11.83
N GLU A 254 -45.28 30.11 12.00
CA GLU A 254 -44.03 30.59 11.39
C GLU A 254 -42.79 29.87 11.95
N VAL A 255 -42.70 29.66 13.27
CA VAL A 255 -41.60 28.91 13.90
C VAL A 255 -41.63 27.43 13.52
N GLU A 256 -42.80 26.82 13.44
CA GLU A 256 -42.99 25.42 13.01
C GLU A 256 -42.62 25.25 11.53
N ALA A 257 -43.07 26.15 10.65
CA ALA A 257 -42.71 26.15 9.24
C ALA A 257 -41.21 26.45 9.00
N ALA A 258 -40.60 27.33 9.79
CA ALA A 258 -39.17 27.60 9.75
C ALA A 258 -38.36 26.37 10.22
N ARG A 259 -38.77 25.70 11.31
CA ARG A 259 -38.16 24.45 11.77
C ARG A 259 -38.25 23.36 10.71
N GLN A 260 -39.43 23.12 10.13
CA GLN A 260 -39.60 22.12 9.06
C GLN A 260 -38.71 22.41 7.85
N LYS A 261 -38.55 23.68 7.44
CA LYS A 261 -37.61 24.05 6.38
C LYS A 261 -36.16 23.74 6.75
N ILE A 262 -35.71 24.15 7.94
CA ILE A 262 -34.35 23.89 8.43
C ILE A 262 -34.08 22.39 8.57
N GLU A 263 -35.06 21.61 9.03
CA GLU A 263 -34.97 20.15 9.13
C GLU A 263 -34.89 19.48 7.75
N LEU A 264 -35.67 19.93 6.77
CA LEU A 264 -35.62 19.45 5.39
C LEU A 264 -34.32 19.84 4.67
N GLU A 265 -33.84 21.07 4.87
CA GLU A 265 -32.56 21.54 4.33
C GLU A 265 -31.39 20.78 4.96
N ALA A 266 -31.39 20.58 6.28
CA ALA A 266 -30.39 19.77 6.98
C ALA A 266 -30.42 18.30 6.53
N ALA A 267 -31.60 17.70 6.38
CA ALA A 267 -31.74 16.34 5.86
C ALA A 267 -31.21 16.22 4.42
N ASN A 268 -31.53 17.17 3.54
CA ASN A 268 -31.03 17.21 2.16
C ASN A 268 -29.50 17.35 2.11
N LEU A 269 -28.91 18.24 2.91
CA LEU A 269 -27.45 18.37 3.04
C LEU A 269 -26.80 17.10 3.59
N ILE A 270 -27.44 16.41 4.55
CA ILE A 270 -26.98 15.13 5.09
C ILE A 270 -26.99 14.06 3.99
N GLU A 271 -28.08 13.90 3.22
CA GLU A 271 -28.11 12.93 2.10
C GLU A 271 -27.11 13.28 1.00
N GLN A 272 -26.93 14.55 0.65
CA GLN A 272 -25.89 14.97 -0.30
C GLN A 272 -24.48 14.62 0.19
N SER A 273 -24.16 14.87 1.47
CA SER A 273 -22.86 14.50 2.04
C SER A 273 -22.64 12.98 2.13
N LYS A 274 -23.70 12.19 2.38
CA LYS A 274 -23.65 10.72 2.33
C LYS A 274 -23.35 10.23 0.92
N LEU A 275 -24.05 10.77 -0.09
CA LEU A 275 -23.83 10.40 -1.49
C LEU A 275 -22.40 10.72 -1.94
N ALA A 276 -21.91 11.94 -1.65
CA ALA A 276 -20.53 12.32 -1.94
C ALA A 276 -19.51 11.39 -1.26
N ALA A 277 -19.71 11.06 0.02
CA ALA A 277 -18.84 10.13 0.74
C ALA A 277 -18.90 8.69 0.18
N ILE A 278 -20.05 8.24 -0.31
CA ILE A 278 -20.21 6.95 -1.00
C ILE A 278 -19.46 6.94 -2.33
N ASP A 279 -19.55 8.01 -3.12
CA ASP A 279 -18.86 8.12 -4.41
C ASP A 279 -17.33 8.22 -4.25
N GLU A 280 -16.84 8.97 -3.27
CA GLU A 280 -15.41 8.99 -2.90
C GLU A 280 -14.94 7.62 -2.41
N PHE A 281 -15.71 6.94 -1.57
CA PHE A 281 -15.40 5.59 -1.08
C PHE A 281 -15.37 4.54 -2.21
N ASN A 282 -16.35 4.58 -3.13
CA ASN A 282 -16.39 3.74 -4.32
C ASN A 282 -15.17 3.99 -5.23
N LYS A 283 -14.79 5.26 -5.42
CA LYS A 283 -13.60 5.64 -6.18
C LYS A 283 -12.33 5.07 -5.53
N VAL A 284 -12.12 5.31 -4.24
CA VAL A 284 -10.96 4.77 -3.48
C VAL A 284 -10.92 3.23 -3.52
N ILE A 285 -12.08 2.56 -3.44
CA ILE A 285 -12.17 1.10 -3.64
C ILE A 285 -11.72 0.70 -5.04
N SER A 286 -12.18 1.38 -6.09
CA SER A 286 -11.82 1.04 -7.48
C SER A 286 -10.31 1.22 -7.74
N GLU A 287 -9.74 2.37 -7.36
CA GLU A 287 -8.30 2.67 -7.47
C GLU A 287 -7.45 1.65 -6.70
N LYS A 288 -7.89 1.29 -5.48
CA LYS A 288 -7.20 0.29 -4.66
C LYS A 288 -7.29 -1.11 -5.27
N ILE A 289 -8.47 -1.53 -5.75
CA ILE A 289 -8.67 -2.81 -6.42
C ILE A 289 -7.80 -2.91 -7.68
N ASP A 290 -7.68 -1.85 -8.48
CA ASP A 290 -6.86 -1.87 -9.69
C ASP A 290 -5.36 -1.75 -9.40
N SER A 291 -4.96 -1.07 -8.31
CA SER A 291 -3.59 -1.14 -7.79
C SER A 291 -3.24 -2.57 -7.32
N GLU A 292 -4.16 -3.26 -6.64
CA GLU A 292 -3.97 -4.65 -6.21
C GLU A 292 -3.98 -5.62 -7.40
N ARG A 293 -4.86 -5.44 -8.38
CA ARG A 293 -4.91 -6.24 -9.61
C ARG A 293 -3.62 -6.11 -10.40
N SER A 294 -3.15 -4.88 -10.64
CA SER A 294 -1.90 -4.64 -11.37
C SER A 294 -0.66 -5.11 -10.61
N ALA A 295 -0.63 -5.02 -9.27
CA ALA A 295 0.42 -5.61 -8.45
C ALA A 295 0.41 -7.15 -8.49
N LYS A 296 -0.77 -7.78 -8.42
CA LYS A 296 -0.95 -9.23 -8.55
C LYS A 296 -0.56 -9.71 -9.95
N LEU A 297 -0.95 -8.97 -11.00
CA LEU A 297 -0.63 -9.26 -12.40
C LEU A 297 0.88 -9.18 -12.66
N LYS A 298 1.55 -8.11 -12.21
CA LYS A 298 3.04 -8.02 -12.24
C LYS A 298 3.70 -9.16 -11.47
N GLY A 299 3.10 -9.60 -10.36
CA GLY A 299 3.56 -10.77 -9.60
C GLY A 299 3.42 -12.09 -10.37
N LEU A 300 2.36 -12.24 -11.18
CA LEU A 300 2.14 -13.39 -12.06
C LEU A 300 3.06 -13.35 -13.29
N GLU A 301 3.26 -12.19 -13.91
CA GLU A 301 4.24 -12.00 -14.99
C GLU A 301 5.66 -12.33 -14.54
N ALA A 302 6.08 -11.82 -13.38
CA ALA A 302 7.38 -12.11 -12.79
C ALA A 302 7.54 -13.58 -12.35
N LEU A 303 6.43 -14.29 -12.09
CA LEU A 303 6.45 -15.73 -11.83
C LEU A 303 6.53 -16.53 -13.14
N ALA A 304 5.76 -16.15 -14.16
CA ALA A 304 5.80 -16.77 -15.49
C ALA A 304 7.17 -16.63 -16.15
N ALA A 305 7.80 -15.45 -16.06
CA ALA A 305 9.16 -15.22 -16.52
C ALA A 305 10.16 -16.16 -15.82
N ARG A 306 10.06 -16.32 -14.50
CA ARG A 306 10.91 -17.24 -13.73
C ARG A 306 10.69 -18.71 -14.09
N VAL A 307 9.46 -19.11 -14.42
CA VAL A 307 9.16 -20.47 -14.90
C VAL A 307 9.80 -20.68 -16.27
N ALA A 308 9.62 -19.74 -17.21
CA ALA A 308 10.25 -19.80 -18.53
C ALA A 308 11.80 -19.76 -18.47
N ASP A 309 12.39 -19.11 -17.49
CA ASP A 309 13.84 -19.16 -17.26
C ASP A 309 14.28 -20.52 -16.66
N ILE A 310 13.50 -21.12 -15.76
CA ILE A 310 13.74 -22.48 -15.26
C ILE A 310 13.63 -23.51 -16.39
N GLU A 311 12.65 -23.38 -17.29
CA GLU A 311 12.49 -24.25 -18.48
C GLU A 311 13.70 -24.15 -19.41
N LYS A 312 14.27 -22.96 -19.64
CA LYS A 312 15.53 -22.80 -20.38
C LYS A 312 16.69 -23.51 -19.69
N TYR A 313 16.85 -23.29 -18.38
CA TYR A 313 17.91 -23.94 -17.61
C TYR A 313 17.75 -25.46 -17.58
N GLU A 314 16.53 -26.01 -17.56
CA GLU A 314 16.28 -27.44 -17.66
C GLU A 314 16.72 -27.98 -19.04
N LEU A 315 16.44 -27.27 -20.13
CA LEU A 315 16.90 -27.63 -21.47
C LEU A 315 18.42 -27.50 -21.66
N GLU A 316 19.06 -26.52 -21.03
CA GLU A 316 20.53 -26.34 -21.03
C GLU A 316 21.24 -27.39 -20.16
N LEU A 317 20.66 -27.74 -19.01
CA LEU A 317 21.13 -28.83 -18.15
C LEU A 317 20.93 -30.19 -18.83
N GLY A 318 19.84 -30.39 -19.56
CA GLY A 318 19.61 -31.58 -20.38
C GLY A 318 20.70 -31.76 -21.44
N LYS A 319 20.90 -30.75 -22.30
CA LYS A 319 21.94 -30.77 -23.34
C LYS A 319 23.35 -30.97 -22.79
N SER A 320 23.71 -30.28 -21.69
CA SER A 320 25.03 -30.45 -21.08
C SER A 320 25.18 -31.84 -20.44
N ALA A 321 24.14 -32.40 -19.82
CA ALA A 321 24.15 -33.78 -19.31
C ALA A 321 24.28 -34.83 -20.43
N GLU A 322 23.66 -34.62 -21.59
CA GLU A 322 23.84 -35.45 -22.79
C GLU A 322 25.29 -35.41 -23.28
N MET A 323 25.88 -34.21 -23.42
CA MET A 323 27.30 -34.06 -23.79
C MET A 323 28.24 -34.73 -22.76
N TYR A 324 27.99 -34.54 -21.46
CA TYR A 324 28.73 -35.21 -20.39
C TYR A 324 28.61 -36.74 -20.44
N PHE A 325 27.47 -37.28 -20.88
CA PHE A 325 27.30 -38.71 -21.10
C PHE A 325 28.12 -39.19 -22.31
N SER A 326 28.05 -38.49 -23.45
CA SER A 326 28.81 -38.83 -24.65
C SER A 326 30.33 -38.78 -24.41
N TYR A 327 30.85 -37.73 -23.80
CA TYR A 327 32.28 -37.66 -23.44
C TYR A 327 32.71 -38.76 -22.47
N LYS A 328 31.84 -39.16 -21.54
CA LYS A 328 32.09 -40.29 -20.62
C LYS A 328 32.12 -41.64 -21.34
N GLU A 329 31.28 -41.84 -22.36
CA GLU A 329 31.32 -43.05 -23.20
C GLU A 329 32.55 -43.09 -24.10
N ILE A 330 32.91 -41.94 -24.71
CA ILE A 330 34.17 -41.78 -25.47
C ILE A 330 35.35 -42.12 -24.56
N LYS A 331 35.47 -41.47 -23.40
CA LYS A 331 36.56 -41.72 -22.43
C LYS A 331 36.61 -43.17 -21.94
N LYS A 332 35.46 -43.84 -21.82
CA LYS A 332 35.39 -45.29 -21.53
C LYS A 332 35.97 -46.13 -22.67
N SER A 333 35.66 -45.82 -23.93
CA SER A 333 36.23 -46.53 -25.10
C SER A 333 37.73 -46.24 -25.29
N VAL A 334 38.17 -45.00 -25.08
CA VAL A 334 39.58 -44.59 -25.04
C VAL A 334 40.33 -45.36 -23.94
N SER A 335 39.74 -45.45 -22.74
CA SER A 335 40.28 -46.26 -21.63
C SER A 335 40.33 -47.77 -21.94
N SER A 336 39.39 -48.31 -22.72
CA SER A 336 39.46 -49.69 -23.23
C SER A 336 40.65 -49.84 -24.20
N LEU A 337 40.81 -48.91 -25.14
CA LEU A 337 41.86 -48.94 -26.16
C LEU A 337 43.26 -48.81 -25.56
N GLN A 338 43.48 -47.84 -24.65
CA GLN A 338 44.75 -47.72 -23.91
C GLN A 338 45.09 -49.01 -23.14
N LYS A 339 44.10 -49.66 -22.50
CA LYS A 339 44.30 -50.97 -21.86
C LYS A 339 44.68 -52.05 -22.88
N LEU A 340 43.95 -52.16 -24.00
CA LEU A 340 44.25 -53.12 -25.06
C LEU A 340 45.65 -52.92 -25.66
N LEU A 341 46.18 -51.70 -25.69
CA LEU A 341 47.52 -51.41 -26.19
C LEU A 341 48.62 -51.74 -25.16
N CYS A 342 48.39 -51.38 -23.90
CA CYS A 342 49.35 -51.56 -22.81
C CYS A 342 49.38 -53.00 -22.23
N THR A 343 48.35 -53.83 -22.44
CA THR A 343 48.42 -55.25 -22.06
C THR A 343 49.47 -55.99 -22.91
N ASN A 344 50.29 -56.80 -22.24
CA ASN A 344 51.23 -57.71 -22.86
C ASN A 344 50.64 -59.10 -23.17
N GLU A 345 49.34 -59.27 -22.95
CA GLU A 345 48.60 -60.50 -23.23
C GLU A 345 48.41 -60.71 -24.73
N THR A 346 48.79 -61.89 -25.21
CA THR A 346 48.77 -62.27 -26.62
C THR A 346 47.55 -63.14 -26.93
N SER A 347 46.39 -62.50 -27.16
CA SER A 347 45.19 -63.19 -27.65
C SER A 347 45.12 -63.13 -29.20
N PRO A 348 44.61 -64.18 -29.88
CA PRO A 348 44.42 -64.13 -31.34
C PRO A 348 43.29 -63.18 -31.76
N LYS A 349 42.40 -62.80 -30.83
CA LYS A 349 41.26 -61.89 -31.06
C LYS A 349 41.56 -60.42 -30.78
N ARG A 350 42.73 -60.10 -30.22
CA ARG A 350 43.20 -58.73 -29.93
C ARG A 350 43.01 -57.75 -31.09
N GLY A 351 43.24 -58.21 -32.33
CA GLY A 351 43.01 -57.40 -33.54
C GLY A 351 41.53 -57.12 -33.83
N GLU A 352 40.65 -58.09 -33.60
CA GLU A 352 39.20 -57.95 -33.74
C GLU A 352 38.63 -57.02 -32.65
N GLU A 353 39.04 -57.23 -31.39
CA GLU A 353 38.65 -56.45 -30.22
C GLU A 353 39.07 -54.98 -30.33
N LEU A 354 40.32 -54.73 -30.77
CA LEU A 354 40.83 -53.39 -31.04
C LEU A 354 40.06 -52.70 -32.18
N VAL A 355 39.78 -53.41 -33.27
CA VAL A 355 38.98 -52.85 -34.39
C VAL A 355 37.53 -52.59 -33.99
N ALA A 356 36.94 -53.39 -33.10
CA ALA A 356 35.61 -53.17 -32.56
C ALA A 356 35.56 -51.88 -31.69
N GLU A 357 36.46 -51.71 -30.73
CA GLU A 357 36.50 -50.49 -29.90
C GLU A 357 36.89 -49.24 -30.73
N LEU A 358 37.76 -49.35 -31.75
CA LEU A 358 38.03 -48.24 -32.68
C LEU A 358 36.81 -47.87 -33.53
N THR A 359 36.00 -48.85 -33.94
CA THR A 359 34.77 -48.61 -34.72
C THR A 359 33.69 -47.95 -33.85
N LYS A 360 33.58 -48.39 -32.59
CA LYS A 360 32.73 -47.76 -31.57
C LYS A 360 33.20 -46.33 -31.23
N LEU A 361 34.50 -46.09 -31.09
CA LEU A 361 35.04 -44.72 -30.93
C LEU A 361 34.67 -43.83 -32.13
N LYS A 362 34.84 -44.33 -33.37
CA LYS A 362 34.42 -43.62 -34.60
C LYS A 362 32.93 -43.27 -34.60
N GLN A 363 32.06 -44.15 -34.09
CA GLN A 363 30.62 -43.89 -33.98
C GLN A 363 30.29 -42.88 -32.86
N LEU A 364 30.96 -42.96 -31.71
CA LEU A 364 30.75 -42.06 -30.58
C LEU A 364 31.28 -40.64 -30.82
N VAL A 365 32.30 -40.48 -31.67
CA VAL A 365 32.88 -39.18 -32.06
C VAL A 365 32.10 -38.51 -33.19
N ALA A 366 31.44 -39.26 -34.06
CA ALA A 366 30.72 -38.72 -35.23
C ALA A 366 29.72 -37.55 -34.97
N PRO A 367 29.04 -37.43 -33.81
CA PRO A 367 28.16 -36.30 -33.50
C PRO A 367 28.84 -35.14 -32.74
N LEU A 368 30.17 -35.11 -32.60
CA LEU A 368 30.88 -34.02 -31.91
C LEU A 368 31.44 -33.00 -32.90
N ASP A 369 31.09 -31.72 -32.71
CA ASP A 369 31.60 -30.58 -33.49
C ASP A 369 33.05 -30.18 -33.12
N ASN A 370 33.97 -31.15 -33.03
CA ASN A 370 35.40 -30.90 -32.78
C ASN A 370 36.26 -31.35 -33.97
N GLN A 371 36.94 -30.38 -34.59
CA GLN A 371 37.81 -30.59 -35.75
C GLN A 371 39.01 -31.49 -35.41
N LEU A 372 39.67 -31.28 -34.26
CA LEU A 372 40.89 -32.01 -33.89
C LEU A 372 40.59 -33.50 -33.64
N ILE A 373 39.50 -33.81 -32.94
CA ILE A 373 39.06 -35.19 -32.71
C ILE A 373 38.68 -35.84 -34.05
N THR A 374 38.00 -35.11 -34.95
CA THR A 374 37.63 -35.59 -36.28
C THR A 374 38.86 -35.91 -37.15
N GLU A 375 39.85 -35.02 -37.19
CA GLU A 375 41.10 -35.22 -37.93
C GLU A 375 41.93 -36.37 -37.34
N ALA A 376 42.05 -36.45 -36.01
CA ALA A 376 42.75 -37.55 -35.34
C ALA A 376 42.09 -38.91 -35.61
N VAL A 377 40.75 -38.97 -35.60
CA VAL A 377 39.98 -40.19 -35.88
C VAL A 377 40.00 -40.57 -37.37
N ALA A 378 40.14 -39.60 -38.28
CA ALA A 378 40.38 -39.84 -39.70
C ALA A 378 41.81 -40.34 -40.00
N ALA A 379 42.81 -39.90 -39.21
CA ALA A 379 44.19 -40.35 -39.30
C ALA A 379 44.42 -41.80 -38.80
N LEU A 380 43.48 -42.36 -38.02
CA LEU A 380 43.56 -43.75 -37.53
C LEU A 380 43.65 -44.76 -38.69
N PRO A 381 44.56 -45.76 -38.61
CA PRO A 381 44.74 -46.74 -39.68
C PRO A 381 43.46 -47.50 -40.02
N SER A 382 43.27 -47.74 -41.32
CA SER A 382 42.09 -48.40 -41.88
C SER A 382 41.86 -49.79 -41.24
N ASN A 383 40.63 -50.08 -40.83
CA ASN A 383 40.26 -51.33 -40.13
C ASN A 383 40.81 -52.58 -40.84
N ASP A 384 40.65 -52.68 -42.17
CA ASP A 384 41.17 -53.77 -43.01
C ASP A 384 42.69 -53.97 -42.90
N LYS A 385 43.47 -52.89 -42.75
CA LYS A 385 44.93 -52.95 -42.62
C LYS A 385 45.34 -53.51 -41.25
N LEU A 386 44.57 -53.20 -40.20
CA LEU A 386 44.76 -53.74 -38.86
C LEU A 386 44.37 -55.23 -38.80
N LEU A 387 43.21 -55.60 -39.37
CA LEU A 387 42.78 -57.01 -39.41
C LEU A 387 43.78 -57.89 -40.17
N ARG A 388 44.31 -57.43 -41.32
CA ARG A 388 45.33 -58.15 -42.09
C ARG A 388 46.68 -58.32 -41.37
N SER A 389 46.99 -57.49 -40.36
CA SER A 389 48.19 -57.65 -39.52
C SER A 389 47.93 -58.30 -38.16
N GLY A 390 46.72 -58.81 -37.91
CA GLY A 390 46.34 -59.35 -36.59
C GLY A 390 46.24 -58.29 -35.48
N GLY A 391 46.09 -57.01 -35.85
CA GLY A 391 46.08 -55.87 -34.94
C GLY A 391 47.44 -55.17 -34.82
N VAL A 392 47.76 -54.75 -33.59
CA VAL A 392 49.00 -54.05 -33.20
C VAL A 392 49.72 -54.88 -32.12
N LEU A 393 51.03 -55.02 -32.27
CA LEU A 393 51.86 -55.85 -31.40
C LEU A 393 51.94 -55.32 -29.96
N THR A 394 52.03 -56.25 -29.00
CA THR A 394 52.34 -55.94 -27.59
C THR A 394 53.78 -55.45 -27.44
N GLN A 395 54.14 -54.85 -26.29
CA GLN A 395 55.55 -54.58 -25.98
C GLN A 395 56.36 -55.89 -25.91
N SER A 396 55.79 -56.94 -25.32
CA SER A 396 56.41 -58.28 -25.29
C SER A 396 56.69 -58.85 -26.69
N GLN A 397 55.77 -58.72 -27.65
CA GLN A 397 55.96 -59.19 -29.03
C GLN A 397 56.98 -58.35 -29.80
N LEU A 398 57.07 -57.05 -29.56
CA LEU A 398 58.10 -56.18 -30.13
C LEU A 398 59.49 -56.52 -29.59
N ILE A 399 59.61 -56.84 -28.30
CA ILE A 399 60.85 -57.34 -27.69
C ILE A 399 61.23 -58.68 -28.32
N SER A 400 60.35 -59.68 -28.35
CA SER A 400 60.69 -60.99 -28.90
C SER A 400 60.99 -60.97 -30.40
N ARG A 401 60.34 -60.12 -31.21
CA ARG A 401 60.74 -59.90 -32.60
C ARG A 401 62.12 -59.26 -32.71
N TRP A 402 62.42 -58.28 -31.85
CA TRP A 402 63.74 -57.64 -31.83
C TRP A 402 64.85 -58.64 -31.45
N GLU A 403 64.61 -59.48 -30.44
CA GLU A 403 65.52 -60.57 -30.03
C GLU A 403 65.80 -61.56 -31.17
N LEU A 404 64.78 -61.90 -31.97
CA LEU A 404 64.94 -62.74 -33.17
C LEU A 404 65.73 -62.05 -34.30
N LEU A 405 65.69 -60.72 -34.37
CA LEU A 405 66.48 -59.93 -35.35
C LEU A 405 67.93 -59.71 -34.91
N LEU A 406 68.24 -59.75 -33.60
CA LEU A 406 69.61 -59.56 -33.09
C LEU A 406 70.71 -60.40 -33.77
N PRO A 407 70.58 -61.73 -33.99
CA PRO A 407 71.63 -62.51 -34.64
C PRO A 407 71.89 -62.06 -36.09
N GLU A 408 70.85 -61.61 -36.80
CA GLU A 408 70.99 -61.14 -38.19
C GLU A 408 71.41 -59.67 -38.28
N LEU A 409 71.03 -58.81 -37.33
CA LEU A 409 71.61 -57.47 -37.21
C LEU A 409 73.12 -57.53 -36.91
N ARG A 410 73.54 -58.53 -36.12
CA ARG A 410 74.95 -58.87 -35.89
C ARG A 410 75.64 -59.43 -37.13
N SER A 411 75.02 -60.38 -37.83
CA SER A 411 75.55 -60.91 -39.10
C SER A 411 75.76 -59.78 -40.10
N VAL A 412 74.80 -58.87 -40.22
CA VAL A 412 74.83 -57.74 -41.14
C VAL A 412 75.81 -56.63 -40.72
N SER A 413 76.16 -56.52 -39.44
CA SER A 413 76.98 -55.41 -38.92
C SER A 413 78.40 -55.29 -39.49
N LEU A 414 78.96 -56.38 -40.01
CA LEU A 414 80.31 -56.44 -40.59
C LEU A 414 80.33 -56.35 -42.13
N LEU A 415 79.18 -56.09 -42.76
CA LEU A 415 79.09 -56.01 -44.22
C LEU A 415 79.58 -54.67 -44.77
N PRO A 416 80.48 -54.65 -45.77
CA PRO A 416 80.72 -53.46 -46.58
C PRO A 416 79.43 -53.08 -47.34
N PRO A 417 79.24 -51.81 -47.72
CA PRO A 417 77.97 -51.33 -48.29
C PRO A 417 77.54 -52.07 -49.56
N ASN A 418 78.51 -52.54 -50.36
CA ASN A 418 78.31 -53.31 -51.60
C ASN A 418 78.75 -54.79 -51.44
N ALA A 419 78.42 -55.43 -50.31
CA ALA A 419 78.73 -56.84 -50.08
C ALA A 419 78.07 -57.77 -51.12
N GLY A 420 78.88 -58.57 -51.82
CA GLY A 420 78.40 -59.73 -52.59
C GLY A 420 78.16 -60.95 -51.69
N LEU A 421 77.71 -62.07 -52.28
CA LEU A 421 77.38 -63.32 -51.59
C LEU A 421 78.48 -63.81 -50.61
N VAL A 422 79.75 -63.70 -51.03
CA VAL A 422 80.92 -64.06 -50.19
C VAL A 422 81.02 -63.19 -48.93
N GLY A 423 80.66 -61.90 -49.05
CA GLY A 423 80.60 -60.97 -47.92
C GLY A 423 79.61 -61.45 -46.86
N HIS A 424 78.38 -61.77 -47.25
CA HIS A 424 77.37 -62.34 -46.35
C HIS A 424 77.85 -63.62 -45.64
N ILE A 425 78.51 -64.53 -46.36
CA ILE A 425 79.07 -65.76 -45.78
C ILE A 425 80.17 -65.44 -44.75
N SER A 426 81.11 -64.54 -45.06
CA SER A 426 82.15 -64.13 -44.10
C SER A 426 81.57 -63.45 -42.86
N SER A 427 80.54 -62.63 -43.03
CA SER A 427 79.84 -61.92 -41.95
C SER A 427 79.17 -62.87 -40.96
N LEU A 428 78.56 -63.96 -41.44
CA LEU A 428 77.97 -65.03 -40.61
C LEU A 428 78.99 -65.84 -39.80
N VAL A 429 80.27 -65.84 -40.22
CA VAL A 429 81.37 -66.44 -39.46
C VAL A 429 81.89 -65.45 -38.42
N PHE A 430 82.20 -64.21 -38.82
CA PHE A 430 82.79 -63.21 -37.92
C PHE A 430 81.79 -62.65 -36.88
N SER A 431 80.49 -62.66 -37.13
CA SER A 431 79.49 -62.22 -36.13
C SER A 431 79.47 -63.08 -34.87
N LYS A 432 79.88 -64.36 -34.96
CA LYS A 432 80.05 -65.25 -33.80
C LYS A 432 81.28 -64.92 -32.94
N LEU A 433 82.16 -64.04 -33.44
CA LEU A 433 83.35 -63.54 -32.73
C LEU A 433 83.10 -62.16 -32.10
N LEU A 434 81.94 -61.54 -32.34
CA LEU A 434 81.62 -60.21 -31.80
C LEU A 434 81.25 -60.27 -30.32
N PHE A 435 81.92 -59.45 -29.52
CA PHE A 435 81.54 -59.20 -28.13
C PHE A 435 80.26 -58.35 -28.08
N SER A 436 79.19 -58.91 -27.52
CA SER A 436 77.92 -58.20 -27.35
C SER A 436 78.07 -57.03 -26.37
N LYS A 437 77.70 -55.82 -26.81
CA LYS A 437 77.67 -54.65 -25.91
C LYS A 437 76.37 -54.66 -25.08
N SER A 438 76.43 -54.08 -23.87
CA SER A 438 75.28 -54.01 -22.95
C SER A 438 75.31 -52.72 -22.12
N GLY A 439 74.15 -52.31 -21.58
CA GLY A 439 73.97 -51.04 -20.87
C GLY A 439 73.55 -49.88 -21.78
N LYS A 440 73.78 -48.63 -21.34
CA LYS A 440 73.57 -47.41 -22.15
C LYS A 440 74.91 -46.86 -22.67
N PRO A 441 75.40 -47.26 -23.86
CA PRO A 441 76.54 -46.61 -24.49
C PRO A 441 76.13 -45.20 -24.95
N VAL A 442 76.65 -44.20 -24.24
CA VAL A 442 76.46 -42.78 -24.53
C VAL A 442 77.04 -42.46 -25.91
N LYS A 443 76.33 -41.64 -26.70
CA LYS A 443 76.88 -41.05 -27.93
C LYS A 443 77.89 -39.98 -27.52
N THR A 444 79.16 -40.14 -27.89
CA THR A 444 80.16 -39.07 -27.74
C THR A 444 80.06 -38.11 -28.93
N GLU A 445 80.50 -36.85 -28.79
CA GLU A 445 80.54 -35.87 -29.89
C GLU A 445 81.38 -36.39 -31.09
N ASP A 446 82.39 -37.22 -30.82
CA ASP A 446 83.10 -38.00 -31.84
C ASP A 446 82.20 -39.15 -32.35
N ASP A 447 81.65 -38.98 -33.55
CA ASP A 447 80.78 -39.90 -34.33
C ASP A 447 81.29 -41.37 -34.43
N LEU A 448 82.55 -41.62 -34.06
CA LEU A 448 83.22 -42.91 -34.02
C LEU A 448 82.83 -43.76 -32.79
N ILE A 449 82.37 -43.15 -31.69
CA ILE A 449 82.09 -43.85 -30.42
C ILE A 449 80.59 -43.87 -30.14
N GLY A 450 79.98 -45.04 -30.31
CA GLY A 450 78.57 -45.28 -30.01
C GLY A 450 77.64 -45.30 -31.22
N SER A 451 78.16 -45.14 -32.44
CA SER A 451 77.44 -45.34 -33.71
C SER A 451 77.42 -46.79 -34.19
N ASP A 452 78.24 -47.68 -33.61
CA ASP A 452 78.26 -49.11 -33.97
C ASP A 452 76.88 -49.77 -33.81
N ILE A 453 76.60 -50.77 -34.63
CA ILE A 453 75.35 -51.55 -34.54
C ILE A 453 75.23 -52.29 -33.20
N GLU A 454 76.31 -52.79 -32.59
CA GLU A 454 76.28 -53.31 -31.20
C GLU A 454 75.93 -52.23 -30.17
N SER A 455 76.40 -50.99 -30.37
CA SER A 455 76.10 -49.86 -29.48
C SER A 455 74.64 -49.43 -29.61
N VAL A 456 74.09 -49.44 -30.83
CA VAL A 456 72.66 -49.23 -31.11
C VAL A 456 71.82 -50.35 -30.51
N ILE A 457 72.18 -51.62 -30.74
CA ILE A 457 71.51 -52.80 -30.15
C ILE A 457 71.44 -52.70 -28.62
N ALA A 458 72.53 -52.31 -27.96
CA ALA A 458 72.56 -52.13 -26.51
C ALA A 458 71.59 -51.03 -26.05
N ARG A 459 71.57 -49.87 -26.73
CA ARG A 459 70.60 -48.79 -26.44
C ARG A 459 69.16 -49.26 -26.68
N VAL A 460 68.85 -49.84 -27.84
CA VAL A 460 67.49 -50.30 -28.19
C VAL A 460 66.99 -51.35 -27.20
N ASN A 461 67.81 -52.33 -26.82
CA ASN A 461 67.47 -53.30 -25.77
C ASN A 461 67.15 -52.61 -24.44
N ASN A 462 67.96 -51.61 -24.03
CA ASN A 462 67.74 -50.87 -22.80
C ASN A 462 66.43 -50.05 -22.84
N TYR A 463 66.16 -49.38 -23.96
CA TYR A 463 64.94 -48.61 -24.19
C TYR A 463 63.68 -49.50 -24.21
N LEU A 464 63.71 -50.64 -24.92
CA LEU A 464 62.58 -51.57 -24.99
C LEU A 464 62.23 -52.20 -23.63
N VAL A 465 63.24 -52.58 -22.84
CA VAL A 465 63.07 -53.07 -21.44
C VAL A 465 62.49 -51.99 -20.53
N LYS A 466 62.77 -50.71 -20.80
CA LYS A 466 62.22 -49.56 -20.06
C LYS A 466 60.83 -49.12 -20.55
N ASN A 467 60.29 -49.75 -21.59
CA ASN A 467 59.08 -49.32 -22.31
C ASN A 467 59.22 -47.93 -22.99
N GLU A 468 60.45 -47.46 -23.18
CA GLU A 468 60.84 -46.22 -23.91
C GLU A 468 60.86 -46.52 -25.44
N LEU A 469 59.72 -46.94 -26.01
CA LEU A 469 59.63 -47.42 -27.41
C LEU A 469 59.90 -46.33 -28.46
N ASP A 470 59.57 -45.09 -28.14
CA ASP A 470 59.88 -43.88 -28.91
C ASP A 470 61.40 -43.75 -29.18
N ASN A 471 62.20 -43.81 -28.12
CA ASN A 471 63.66 -43.74 -28.15
C ASN A 471 64.25 -44.96 -28.88
N ALA A 472 63.66 -46.16 -28.70
CA ALA A 472 64.05 -47.36 -29.42
C ALA A 472 63.83 -47.22 -30.94
N VAL A 473 62.70 -46.65 -31.37
CA VAL A 473 62.40 -46.42 -32.79
C VAL A 473 63.30 -45.35 -33.40
N GLU A 474 63.67 -44.30 -32.66
CA GLU A 474 64.62 -43.30 -33.13
C GLU A 474 65.98 -43.93 -33.43
N GLU A 475 66.55 -44.67 -32.48
CA GLU A 475 67.83 -45.39 -32.62
C GLU A 475 67.82 -46.37 -33.81
N VAL A 476 66.76 -47.16 -33.97
CA VAL A 476 66.61 -48.07 -35.12
C VAL A 476 66.47 -47.31 -36.44
N SER A 477 65.82 -46.15 -36.42
CA SER A 477 65.67 -45.32 -37.63
C SER A 477 66.97 -44.68 -38.11
N ASN A 478 67.88 -44.38 -37.17
CA ASN A 478 69.20 -43.78 -37.42
C ASN A 478 70.25 -44.77 -37.93
N MET A 479 69.97 -46.08 -37.91
CA MET A 479 70.84 -47.09 -38.52
C MET A 479 71.00 -46.87 -40.03
N LYS A 480 72.13 -47.33 -40.59
CA LYS A 480 72.49 -47.17 -42.01
C LYS A 480 72.74 -48.52 -42.68
N GLY A 481 72.71 -48.55 -44.01
CA GLY A 481 73.02 -49.74 -44.82
C GLY A 481 72.04 -50.90 -44.64
N TRP A 482 72.56 -52.12 -44.72
CA TRP A 482 71.77 -53.35 -44.66
C TRP A 482 71.05 -53.57 -43.32
N ALA A 483 71.64 -53.16 -42.19
CA ALA A 483 71.02 -53.34 -40.87
C ALA A 483 69.71 -52.54 -40.75
N ARG A 484 69.67 -51.36 -41.36
CA ARG A 484 68.46 -50.53 -41.43
C ARG A 484 67.35 -51.18 -42.25
N ARG A 485 67.68 -51.86 -43.36
CA ARG A 485 66.72 -52.62 -44.19
C ARG A 485 66.17 -53.83 -43.45
N LEU A 486 67.03 -54.58 -42.76
CA LEU A 486 66.64 -55.76 -41.99
C LEU A 486 65.70 -55.41 -40.81
N ALA A 487 65.91 -54.26 -40.17
CA ALA A 487 65.05 -53.78 -39.09
C ALA A 487 63.81 -52.99 -39.56
N ASP A 488 63.53 -52.89 -40.87
CA ASP A 488 62.49 -51.98 -41.36
C ASP A 488 61.07 -52.47 -41.05
N ASP A 489 60.80 -53.77 -41.21
CA ASP A 489 59.49 -54.36 -40.84
C ASP A 489 59.17 -54.12 -39.36
N TRP A 490 60.14 -54.38 -38.47
CA TRP A 490 60.02 -54.15 -37.03
C TRP A 490 59.78 -52.67 -36.70
N LEU A 491 60.44 -51.76 -37.42
CA LEU A 491 60.24 -50.32 -37.25
C LEU A 491 58.86 -49.87 -37.78
N VAL A 492 58.34 -50.47 -38.87
CA VAL A 492 56.99 -50.18 -39.37
C VAL A 492 55.93 -50.68 -38.39
N GLU A 493 56.09 -51.88 -37.82
CA GLU A 493 55.22 -52.39 -36.75
C GLU A 493 55.29 -51.52 -35.49
N SER A 494 56.50 -51.10 -35.08
CA SER A 494 56.70 -50.24 -33.90
C SER A 494 56.15 -48.82 -34.09
N ARG A 495 56.35 -48.20 -35.26
CA ARG A 495 55.77 -46.89 -35.60
C ARG A 495 54.25 -46.94 -35.59
N ARG A 496 53.63 -47.97 -36.18
CA ARG A 496 52.17 -48.15 -36.13
C ARG A 496 51.61 -48.19 -34.71
N LYS A 497 52.36 -48.80 -33.76
CA LYS A 497 51.99 -48.77 -32.33
C LYS A 497 52.07 -47.35 -31.75
N LEU A 498 53.17 -46.64 -32.00
CA LEU A 498 53.37 -45.26 -31.51
C LEU A 498 52.36 -44.27 -32.11
N GLU A 499 52.13 -44.32 -33.43
CA GLU A 499 51.14 -43.52 -34.16
C GLU A 499 49.74 -43.68 -33.57
N LEU A 500 49.31 -44.94 -33.38
CA LEU A 500 47.98 -45.25 -32.88
C LEU A 500 47.83 -44.92 -31.39
N GLN A 501 48.88 -45.10 -30.58
CA GLN A 501 48.90 -44.64 -29.19
C GLN A 501 48.80 -43.10 -29.12
N PHE A 502 49.64 -42.39 -29.89
CA PHE A 502 49.64 -40.93 -29.94
C PHE A 502 48.27 -40.36 -30.35
N LEU A 503 47.62 -40.93 -31.37
CA LEU A 503 46.28 -40.51 -31.78
C LEU A 503 45.21 -40.75 -30.70
N ILE A 504 45.34 -41.81 -29.91
CA ILE A 504 44.40 -42.11 -28.81
C ILE A 504 44.65 -41.20 -27.60
N ASP A 505 45.92 -40.90 -27.28
CA ASP A 505 46.28 -39.98 -26.20
C ASP A 505 45.96 -38.52 -26.57
N LEU A 506 46.03 -38.16 -27.86
CA LEU A 506 45.51 -36.90 -28.40
C LEU A 506 43.98 -36.79 -28.24
N VAL A 507 43.24 -37.88 -28.49
CA VAL A 507 41.78 -37.91 -28.27
C VAL A 507 41.45 -37.86 -26.77
N ASP A 508 42.17 -38.55 -25.88
CA ASP A 508 41.91 -38.43 -24.43
C ASP A 508 42.19 -37.01 -23.92
N THR A 509 43.29 -36.39 -24.34
CA THR A 509 43.65 -35.03 -23.93
C THR A 509 42.64 -33.99 -24.42
N GLU A 510 42.20 -34.05 -25.68
CA GLU A 510 41.18 -33.13 -26.21
C GLU A 510 39.80 -33.35 -25.55
N VAL A 511 39.42 -34.61 -25.29
CA VAL A 511 38.20 -34.95 -24.51
C VAL A 511 38.29 -34.43 -23.08
N ASN A 512 39.46 -34.46 -22.44
CA ASN A 512 39.68 -33.92 -21.11
C ASN A 512 39.71 -32.38 -21.06
N VAL A 513 39.97 -31.71 -22.18
CA VAL A 513 39.91 -30.24 -22.32
C VAL A 513 38.50 -29.76 -22.69
N SER A 514 37.69 -30.62 -23.32
CA SER A 514 36.32 -30.33 -23.75
C SER A 514 35.23 -30.62 -22.69
N LEU A 515 35.63 -30.90 -21.44
CA LEU A 515 34.80 -31.38 -20.31
C LEU A 515 34.68 -30.36 -19.16
#